data_AF-A0A4P9ZD34-F1
#
_entry.id   AF-A0A4P9ZD34-F1
#
_cell.length_a   1.000
_cell.length_b   1.000
_cell.length_c   1.000
_cell.angle_alpha   90.00
_cell.angle_beta   90.00
_cell.angle_gamma   90.00
#
_symmetry.space_group_name_H-M   'P 1'
#
loop_
_entity.id
_entity.type
_entity.pdbx_description
1 polymer ?
#
loop_
_entity_poly.entity_id
_entity_poly.type
_entity_poly.pdbx_seq_one_letter_code
_entity_poly.pdbx_strand_id
1 'polypeptide(L)'
;MVSIRDKIELKGQRAVVRFVGKTQFATGTWVGLELETPNGKNNGSIQGVEYFKCQQPGNYGVFVRPSLLESKLPTSANVLAIVNRLQQKLRDASSENSSLCDCVQQLTQEVTRIKSEHSQAETELEAVVVESEYLKTQNGLLTEKFDALLTKYDELSAEYSVLKEELDIYKELEDAVRLQMPSEDNFTAEDFAILVQHNTRLELAYSSMEKLLTAKEKSFSAELRTLKEDLAVAKDKVKSHDATLEKLLSAETSIRLLQEQLESSLELVLVVERLTTENEALNSKVSELKLAIKDLSELNEIDKALESEHLQKESELQKSIQTLKVALETEKEAVAGLLISNRELKACLKQTAVAGDLGIKDSDVELLTLEIDLLRSQCKDLSANDSSLRRLLTLFENLLTSYKQKFRQTTAKYWTLSYM
;
A
#
# COMPACT_ATOMS: atom_id res chain seq x y z
N MET A 1 19.30 42.25 5.26
CA MET A 1 20.08 42.74 6.42
C MET A 1 19.09 42.94 7.56
N VAL A 2 19.31 42.33 8.72
CA VAL A 2 18.35 42.35 9.84
C VAL A 2 18.51 43.65 10.63
N SER A 3 17.40 44.31 10.95
CA SER A 3 17.34 45.59 11.66
C SER A 3 16.82 45.43 13.08
N ILE A 4 17.18 46.35 13.97
CA ILE A 4 16.64 46.38 15.33
C ILE A 4 15.12 46.59 15.25
N ARG A 5 14.36 45.82 16.04
CA ARG A 5 12.89 45.67 16.08
C ARG A 5 12.27 44.74 15.03
N ASP A 6 13.06 44.14 14.14
CA ASP A 6 12.52 43.12 13.22
C ASP A 6 12.00 41.91 14.00
N LYS A 7 10.83 41.40 13.60
CA LYS A 7 10.25 40.15 14.10
C LYS A 7 10.74 39.00 13.23
N ILE A 8 11.33 37.99 13.85
CA ILE A 8 11.89 36.83 13.16
C ILE A 8 11.49 35.54 13.88
N GLU A 9 11.60 34.43 13.17
CA GLU A 9 11.37 33.11 13.74
C GLU A 9 12.68 32.33 13.79
N LEU A 10 13.11 31.99 15.02
CA LEU A 10 14.31 31.21 15.28
C LEU A 10 13.89 29.84 15.81
N LYS A 11 14.07 28.79 15.01
CA LYS A 11 13.77 27.38 15.38
C LYS A 11 12.35 27.19 15.94
N GLY A 12 11.34 27.79 15.31
CA GLY A 12 9.93 27.68 15.74
C GLY A 12 9.53 28.66 16.85
N GLN A 13 10.43 29.53 17.32
CA GLN A 13 10.12 30.54 18.33
C GLN A 13 10.15 31.96 17.75
N ARG A 14 9.11 32.73 18.03
CA ARG A 14 9.04 34.15 17.65
C ARG A 14 9.98 34.98 18.51
N ALA A 15 10.75 35.83 17.87
CA ALA A 15 11.74 36.67 18.51
C ALA A 15 11.79 38.07 17.88
N VAL A 16 12.19 39.06 18.67
CA VAL A 16 12.38 40.43 18.24
C VAL A 16 13.85 40.80 18.34
N VAL A 17 14.41 41.39 17.28
CA VAL A 17 15.79 41.85 17.28
C VAL A 17 15.94 43.06 18.20
N ARG A 18 16.81 42.98 19.19
CA ARG A 18 17.09 44.07 20.15
C ARG A 18 18.49 44.65 20.04
N PHE A 19 19.42 43.90 19.48
CA PHE A 19 20.81 44.33 19.33
C PHE A 19 21.39 43.79 18.02
N VAL A 20 22.16 44.61 17.31
CA VAL A 20 23.00 44.18 16.18
C VAL A 20 24.34 44.89 16.30
N GLY A 21 25.42 44.15 16.52
CA GLY A 21 26.72 44.78 16.73
C GLY A 21 27.84 43.83 17.17
N LYS A 22 29.00 44.40 17.44
CA LYS A 22 30.15 43.68 18.02
C LYS A 22 29.93 43.49 19.52
N THR A 23 30.43 42.38 20.08
CA THR A 23 30.28 42.07 21.51
C THR A 23 31.64 41.88 22.17
N GLN A 24 31.69 41.97 23.51
CA GLN A 24 32.92 41.75 24.28
C GLN A 24 33.20 40.26 24.49
N PHE A 25 32.16 39.42 24.51
CA PHE A 25 32.29 37.99 24.75
C PHE A 25 32.80 37.21 23.53
N ALA A 26 32.64 37.73 22.30
CA ALA A 26 33.12 37.08 21.09
C ALA A 26 33.28 38.06 19.91
N THR A 27 34.25 37.77 19.04
CA THR A 27 34.55 38.60 17.85
C THR A 27 33.46 38.49 16.77
N GLY A 28 33.42 39.47 15.86
CA GLY A 28 32.45 39.54 14.75
C GLY A 28 31.09 40.10 15.16
N THR A 29 30.19 40.26 14.18
CA THR A 29 28.83 40.78 14.42
C THR A 29 27.94 39.70 15.04
N TRP A 30 27.16 40.12 16.03
CA TRP A 30 26.15 39.32 16.70
C TRP A 30 24.81 40.02 16.66
N VAL A 31 23.75 39.23 16.65
CA VAL A 31 22.37 39.69 16.76
C VAL A 31 21.81 39.21 18.08
N GLY A 32 21.45 40.15 18.94
CA GLY A 32 20.73 39.89 20.18
C GLY A 32 19.22 39.91 19.92
N LEU A 33 18.57 38.82 20.29
CA LEU A 33 17.14 38.59 20.13
C LEU A 33 16.48 38.50 21.50
N GLU A 34 15.29 39.07 21.61
CA GLU A 34 14.36 38.83 22.70
C GLU A 34 13.27 37.87 22.23
N LEU A 35 13.21 36.69 22.84
CA LEU A 35 12.17 35.70 22.61
C LEU A 35 10.85 36.14 23.27
N GLU A 36 9.72 35.67 22.77
CA GLU A 36 8.42 35.87 23.44
C GLU A 36 8.25 34.98 24.68
N THR A 37 8.96 33.85 24.74
CA THR A 37 8.91 32.88 25.85
C THR A 37 10.20 32.90 26.68
N PRO A 38 10.17 32.53 27.98
CA PRO A 38 11.34 32.54 28.89
C PRO A 38 12.33 31.40 28.62
N ASN A 39 12.57 31.07 27.35
CA ASN A 39 13.45 29.99 26.90
C ASN A 39 14.80 30.52 26.37
N GLY A 40 15.13 31.77 26.70
CA GLY A 40 16.38 32.42 26.35
C GLY A 40 17.55 31.91 27.18
N LYS A 41 18.75 32.33 26.81
CA LYS A 41 20.01 31.97 27.49
C LYS A 41 20.52 33.05 28.43
N ASN A 42 19.97 34.25 28.32
CA ASN A 42 20.37 35.42 29.10
C ASN A 42 19.19 36.40 29.20
N ASN A 43 19.38 37.50 29.92
CA ASN A 43 18.41 38.59 30.06
C ASN A 43 18.77 39.83 29.23
N GLY A 44 19.62 39.66 28.21
CA GLY A 44 20.20 40.75 27.41
C GLY A 44 21.57 41.26 27.91
N SER A 45 22.05 40.71 29.03
CA SER A 45 23.43 40.88 29.54
C SER A 45 24.24 39.59 29.47
N ILE A 46 25.53 39.68 29.17
CA ILE A 46 26.47 38.54 29.20
C ILE A 46 27.72 38.97 29.98
N GLN A 47 28.11 38.18 30.99
CA GLN A 47 29.29 38.41 31.85
C GLN A 47 29.31 39.83 32.48
N GLY A 48 28.14 40.33 32.89
CA GLY A 48 28.00 41.64 33.53
C GLY A 48 27.95 42.85 32.58
N VAL A 49 28.07 42.62 31.26
CA VAL A 49 27.91 43.67 30.24
C VAL A 49 26.50 43.60 29.64
N GLU A 50 25.73 44.68 29.75
CA GLU A 50 24.40 44.82 29.16
C GLU A 50 24.51 45.26 27.69
N TYR A 51 23.86 44.53 26.79
CA TYR A 51 23.79 44.86 25.37
C TYR A 51 22.38 45.29 24.95
N PHE A 52 21.37 44.71 25.57
CA PHE A 52 19.96 45.12 25.46
C PHE A 52 19.23 44.71 26.73
N LYS A 53 18.04 45.27 26.95
CA LYS A 53 17.20 44.94 28.10
C LYS A 53 15.94 44.21 27.65
N CYS A 54 15.69 43.03 28.23
CA CYS A 54 14.42 42.32 28.06
C CYS A 54 13.28 43.05 28.79
N GLN A 55 12.10 43.07 28.19
CA GLN A 55 10.88 43.69 28.73
C GLN A 55 10.36 42.92 29.95
N GLN A 56 10.50 41.60 29.95
CA GLN A 56 10.07 40.72 31.03
C GLN A 56 11.26 40.23 31.87
N PRO A 57 11.11 40.12 33.21
CA PRO A 57 12.16 39.58 34.07
C PRO A 57 12.33 38.08 33.83
N GLY A 58 13.55 37.65 33.51
CA GLY A 58 13.88 36.26 33.23
C GLY A 58 14.83 36.12 32.05
N ASN A 59 15.04 34.89 31.60
CA ASN A 59 15.93 34.60 30.47
C ASN A 59 15.13 34.61 29.17
N TYR A 60 15.02 35.77 28.54
CA TYR A 60 14.35 35.94 27.24
C TYR A 60 15.35 36.26 26.11
N GLY A 61 16.59 36.59 26.44
CA GLY A 61 17.64 36.98 25.51
C GLY A 61 18.41 35.81 24.91
N VAL A 62 18.71 35.88 23.61
CA VAL A 62 19.60 34.96 22.88
C VAL A 62 20.49 35.74 21.91
N PHE A 63 21.77 35.38 21.82
CA PHE A 63 22.66 35.90 20.78
C PHE A 63 22.93 34.86 19.71
N VAL A 64 22.77 35.24 18.45
CA VAL A 64 23.05 34.39 17.29
C VAL A 64 23.88 35.13 16.24
N ARG A 65 24.50 34.38 15.31
CA ARG A 65 25.15 35.00 14.14
C ARG A 65 24.09 35.39 13.11
N PRO A 66 24.30 36.49 12.35
CA PRO A 66 23.39 36.90 11.28
C PRO A 66 23.05 35.78 10.28
N SER A 67 23.99 34.86 10.01
CA SER A 67 23.77 33.73 9.09
C SER A 67 22.72 32.71 9.57
N LEU A 68 22.42 32.64 10.87
CA LEU A 68 21.35 31.78 11.41
C LEU A 68 19.97 32.40 11.26
N LEU A 69 19.87 33.68 10.90
CA LEU A 69 18.61 34.41 10.74
C LEU A 69 18.09 34.40 9.30
N GLU A 70 18.81 33.78 8.38
CA GLU A 70 18.35 33.56 7.01
C GLU A 70 17.39 32.37 6.93
N SER A 71 16.30 32.39 7.71
CA SER A 71 15.16 31.51 7.43
C SER A 71 14.39 32.10 6.26
N LYS A 72 14.63 31.56 5.06
CA LYS A 72 13.88 31.88 3.85
C LYS A 72 12.41 31.49 4.07
N LEU A 73 11.57 32.45 4.46
CA LEU A 73 10.13 32.33 4.26
C LEU A 73 9.89 32.14 2.75
N PRO A 74 9.20 31.08 2.31
CA PRO A 74 8.97 30.84 0.90
C PRO A 74 8.11 31.98 0.35
N THR A 75 8.71 32.82 -0.48
CA THR A 75 7.99 33.85 -1.22
C THR A 75 7.01 33.17 -2.18
N SER A 76 5.85 33.78 -2.46
CA SER A 76 4.81 33.20 -3.33
C SER A 76 5.33 32.71 -4.70
N ALA A 77 6.38 33.35 -5.23
CA ALA A 77 7.08 32.95 -6.45
C ALA A 77 7.73 31.55 -6.36
N ASN A 78 8.25 31.15 -5.20
CA ASN A 78 8.87 29.83 -5.00
C ASN A 78 7.82 28.72 -4.93
N VAL A 79 6.66 29.01 -4.34
CA VAL A 79 5.52 28.08 -4.28
C VAL A 79 4.98 27.81 -5.68
N LEU A 80 4.81 28.86 -6.50
CA LEU A 80 4.41 28.73 -7.91
C LEU A 80 5.41 27.90 -8.73
N ALA A 81 6.72 28.08 -8.54
CA ALA A 81 7.73 27.29 -9.23
C ALA A 81 7.69 25.80 -8.83
N ILE A 82 7.42 25.50 -7.56
CA ILE A 82 7.25 24.12 -7.07
C ILE A 82 5.98 23.50 -7.65
N VAL A 83 4.86 24.23 -7.63
CA VAL A 83 3.58 23.76 -8.20
C VAL A 83 3.72 23.46 -9.69
N ASN A 84 4.37 24.34 -10.47
CA ASN A 84 4.61 24.10 -11.90
C ASN A 84 5.49 22.86 -12.13
N ARG A 85 6.53 22.64 -11.32
CA ARG A 85 7.35 21.41 -11.41
C ARG A 85 6.56 20.16 -11.07
N LEU A 86 5.70 20.19 -10.07
CA LEU A 86 4.86 19.05 -9.70
C LEU A 86 3.81 18.77 -10.78
N GLN A 87 3.21 19.80 -11.36
CA GLN A 87 2.29 19.66 -12.50
C GLN A 87 2.97 19.11 -13.76
N GLN A 88 4.25 19.44 -13.98
CA GLN A 88 5.02 18.85 -15.08
C GLN A 88 5.30 17.36 -14.81
N LYS A 89 5.81 17.02 -13.63
CA LYS A 89 6.05 15.61 -13.25
C LYS A 89 4.79 14.75 -13.30
N LEU A 90 3.66 15.32 -12.90
CA LEU A 90 2.37 14.62 -12.99
C LEU A 90 1.95 14.39 -14.44
N ARG A 91 2.21 15.34 -15.36
CA ARG A 91 1.97 15.15 -16.79
C ARG A 91 2.90 14.11 -17.40
N ASP A 92 4.18 14.14 -17.05
CA ASP A 92 5.18 13.19 -17.54
C ASP A 92 4.82 11.76 -17.07
N ALA A 93 4.48 11.59 -15.79
CA ALA A 93 4.06 10.31 -15.22
C ALA A 93 2.74 9.80 -15.84
N SER A 94 1.77 10.69 -16.08
CA SER A 94 0.51 10.30 -16.76
C SER A 94 0.74 9.90 -18.22
N SER A 95 1.65 10.56 -18.93
CA SER A 95 2.07 10.19 -20.28
C SER A 95 2.76 8.82 -20.30
N GLU A 96 3.67 8.58 -19.37
CA GLU A 96 4.40 7.32 -19.23
C GLU A 96 3.43 6.17 -18.91
N ASN A 97 2.51 6.37 -17.96
CA ASN A 97 1.46 5.40 -17.65
C ASN A 97 0.57 5.08 -18.84
N SER A 98 0.22 6.07 -19.67
CA SER A 98 -0.54 5.81 -20.91
C SER A 98 0.23 4.91 -21.86
N SER A 99 1.53 5.19 -22.07
CA SER A 99 2.37 4.38 -22.97
C SER A 99 2.60 2.95 -22.44
N LEU A 100 2.72 2.79 -21.12
CA LEU A 100 2.81 1.49 -20.49
C LEU A 100 1.49 0.71 -20.60
N CYS A 101 0.34 1.36 -20.44
CA CYS A 101 -0.96 0.75 -20.68
C CYS A 101 -1.10 0.24 -22.13
N ASP A 102 -0.70 1.05 -23.12
CA ASP A 102 -0.74 0.65 -24.54
C ASP A 102 0.19 -0.56 -24.79
N CYS A 103 1.39 -0.56 -24.19
CA CYS A 103 2.33 -1.67 -24.27
C CYS A 103 1.77 -2.95 -23.64
N VAL A 104 1.15 -2.85 -22.46
CA VAL A 104 0.50 -3.99 -21.79
C VAL A 104 -0.65 -4.53 -22.63
N GLN A 105 -1.43 -3.66 -23.28
CA GLN A 105 -2.52 -4.07 -24.16
C GLN A 105 -1.99 -4.83 -25.38
N GLN A 106 -0.90 -4.36 -26.01
CA GLN A 106 -0.24 -5.05 -27.12
C GLN A 106 0.31 -6.41 -26.71
N LEU A 107 1.01 -6.49 -25.58
CA LEU A 107 1.53 -7.76 -25.06
C LEU A 107 0.40 -8.74 -24.74
N THR A 108 -0.72 -8.24 -24.20
CA THR A 108 -1.90 -9.07 -23.92
C THR A 108 -2.48 -9.65 -25.22
N GLN A 109 -2.57 -8.85 -26.28
CA GLN A 109 -3.03 -9.32 -27.59
C GLN A 109 -2.11 -10.39 -28.17
N GLU A 110 -0.79 -10.19 -28.12
CA GLU A 110 0.19 -11.19 -28.56
C GLU A 110 0.10 -12.50 -27.76
N VAL A 111 -0.05 -12.42 -26.43
CA VAL A 111 -0.26 -13.61 -25.59
C VAL A 111 -1.54 -14.35 -25.99
N THR A 112 -2.63 -13.63 -26.28
CA THR A 112 -3.87 -14.28 -26.74
C THR A 112 -3.71 -14.93 -28.12
N ARG A 113 -2.97 -14.29 -29.04
CA ARG A 113 -2.67 -14.83 -30.37
C ARG A 113 -1.85 -16.12 -30.26
N ILE A 114 -0.74 -16.08 -29.51
CA ILE A 114 0.13 -17.24 -29.29
C ILE A 114 -0.64 -18.38 -28.64
N LYS A 115 -1.52 -18.09 -27.68
CA LYS A 115 -2.37 -19.12 -27.06
C LYS A 115 -3.30 -19.80 -28.06
N SER A 116 -3.94 -19.04 -28.96
CA SER A 116 -4.78 -19.63 -30.01
C SER A 116 -3.98 -20.47 -30.99
N GLU A 117 -2.79 -20.00 -31.41
CA GLU A 117 -1.91 -20.74 -32.31
C GLU A 117 -1.39 -22.02 -31.66
N HIS A 118 -1.07 -21.98 -30.36
CA HIS A 118 -0.64 -23.15 -29.61
C HIS A 118 -1.76 -24.19 -29.51
N SER A 119 -2.98 -23.76 -29.15
CA SER A 119 -4.14 -24.66 -29.08
C SER A 119 -4.43 -25.32 -30.43
N GLN A 120 -4.30 -24.59 -31.54
CA GLN A 120 -4.42 -25.17 -32.88
C GLN A 120 -3.32 -26.19 -33.16
N ALA A 121 -2.05 -25.85 -32.88
CA ALA A 121 -0.93 -26.75 -33.09
C ALA A 121 -1.03 -28.03 -32.24
N GLU A 122 -1.55 -27.93 -31.01
CA GLU A 122 -1.84 -29.09 -30.16
C GLU A 122 -2.88 -30.02 -30.80
N THR A 123 -4.00 -29.47 -31.30
CA THR A 123 -5.01 -30.29 -31.98
C THR A 123 -4.49 -30.95 -33.27
N GLU A 124 -3.64 -30.24 -34.02
CA GLU A 124 -2.99 -30.79 -35.21
C GLU A 124 -1.99 -31.90 -34.85
N LEU A 125 -1.22 -31.73 -33.76
CA LEU A 125 -0.29 -32.74 -33.27
C LEU A 125 -1.03 -34.00 -32.81
N GLU A 126 -2.14 -33.85 -32.08
CA GLU A 126 -2.97 -34.98 -31.67
C GLU A 126 -3.48 -35.78 -32.87
N ALA A 127 -3.96 -35.10 -33.92
CA ALA A 127 -4.42 -35.75 -35.14
C ALA A 127 -3.29 -36.54 -35.83
N VAL A 128 -2.10 -35.95 -35.95
CA VAL A 128 -0.94 -36.61 -36.56
C VAL A 128 -0.45 -37.79 -35.73
N VAL A 129 -0.48 -37.71 -34.41
CA VAL A 129 -0.11 -38.82 -33.52
C VAL A 129 -1.06 -40.01 -33.71
N VAL A 130 -2.37 -39.76 -33.75
CA VAL A 130 -3.37 -40.80 -34.00
C VAL A 130 -3.17 -41.45 -35.38
N GLU A 131 -2.91 -40.65 -36.41
CA GLU A 131 -2.63 -41.18 -37.75
C GLU A 131 -1.33 -42.01 -37.78
N SER A 132 -0.28 -41.56 -37.09
CA SER A 132 0.99 -42.28 -36.99
C SER A 132 0.83 -43.63 -36.29
N GLU A 133 0.08 -43.68 -35.19
CA GLU A 133 -0.22 -44.93 -34.48
C GLU A 133 -1.05 -45.87 -35.36
N TYR A 134 -2.08 -45.36 -36.03
CA TYR A 134 -2.88 -46.14 -36.97
C TYR A 134 -2.01 -46.75 -38.09
N LEU A 135 -1.18 -45.95 -38.76
CA LEU A 135 -0.29 -46.41 -39.81
C LEU A 135 0.74 -47.44 -39.30
N LYS A 136 1.24 -47.26 -38.07
CA LYS A 136 2.16 -48.22 -37.43
C LYS A 136 1.48 -49.58 -37.21
N THR A 137 0.22 -49.61 -36.77
CA THR A 137 -0.52 -50.87 -36.62
C THR A 137 -0.80 -51.54 -37.97
N GLN A 138 -1.16 -50.76 -39.00
CA GLN A 138 -1.34 -51.28 -40.36
C GLN A 138 -0.05 -51.87 -40.93
N ASN A 139 1.09 -51.19 -40.75
CA ASN A 139 2.39 -51.72 -41.16
C ASN A 139 2.75 -53.01 -40.40
N GLY A 140 2.44 -53.10 -39.11
CA GLY A 140 2.61 -54.33 -38.33
C GLY A 140 1.80 -55.50 -38.91
N LEU A 141 0.51 -55.28 -39.18
CA LEU A 141 -0.35 -56.28 -39.81
C LEU A 141 0.11 -56.70 -41.21
N LEU A 142 0.60 -55.74 -42.00
CA LEU A 142 1.11 -56.03 -43.33
C LEU A 142 2.40 -56.84 -43.27
N THR A 143 3.26 -56.56 -42.30
CA THR A 143 4.49 -57.33 -42.03
C THR A 143 4.16 -58.76 -41.62
N GLU A 144 3.22 -58.95 -40.69
CA GLU A 144 2.78 -60.29 -40.28
C GLU A 144 2.18 -61.09 -41.44
N LYS A 145 1.37 -60.45 -42.30
CA LYS A 145 0.86 -61.09 -43.52
C LYS A 145 1.97 -61.45 -44.49
N PHE A 146 2.99 -60.61 -44.62
CA PHE A 146 4.14 -60.86 -45.48
C PHE A 146 4.94 -62.06 -44.97
N ASP A 147 5.23 -62.12 -43.68
CA ASP A 147 5.95 -63.25 -43.05
C ASP A 147 5.16 -64.57 -43.17
N ALA A 148 3.83 -64.52 -43.00
CA ALA A 148 2.96 -65.68 -43.20
C ALA A 148 2.96 -66.16 -44.66
N LEU A 149 2.98 -65.23 -45.63
CA LEU A 149 3.05 -65.57 -47.05
C LEU A 149 4.42 -66.15 -47.42
N LEU A 150 5.49 -65.62 -46.84
CA LEU A 150 6.85 -66.12 -47.02
C LEU A 150 6.97 -67.56 -46.52
N THR A 151 6.44 -67.84 -45.31
CA THR A 151 6.40 -69.19 -44.74
C THR A 151 5.66 -70.17 -45.66
N LYS A 152 4.49 -69.75 -46.19
CA LYS A 152 3.74 -70.57 -47.16
C LYS A 152 4.48 -70.81 -48.47
N TYR A 153 5.23 -69.82 -48.94
CA TYR A 153 6.04 -69.97 -50.14
C TYR A 153 7.15 -71.00 -49.92
N ASP A 154 7.81 -70.96 -48.76
CA ASP A 154 8.87 -71.91 -48.40
C ASP A 154 8.31 -73.33 -48.25
N GLU A 155 7.15 -73.49 -47.59
CA GLU A 155 6.42 -74.76 -47.48
C GLU A 155 6.09 -75.34 -48.86
N LEU A 156 5.46 -74.54 -49.73
CA LEU A 156 5.06 -74.98 -51.07
C LEU A 156 6.28 -75.29 -51.95
N SER A 157 7.36 -74.53 -51.80
CA SER A 157 8.62 -74.80 -52.50
C SER A 157 9.23 -76.14 -52.06
N ALA A 158 9.16 -76.47 -50.78
CA ALA A 158 9.61 -77.76 -50.27
C ALA A 158 8.76 -78.91 -50.81
N GLU A 159 7.43 -78.77 -50.79
CA GLU A 159 6.50 -79.75 -51.38
C GLU A 159 6.76 -79.98 -52.87
N TYR A 160 6.98 -78.91 -53.64
CA TYR A 160 7.31 -79.00 -55.05
C TYR A 160 8.62 -79.77 -55.29
N SER A 161 9.64 -79.56 -54.45
CA SER A 161 10.90 -80.30 -54.53
C SER A 161 10.69 -81.79 -54.33
N VAL A 162 9.91 -82.17 -53.31
CA VAL A 162 9.59 -83.59 -53.03
C VAL A 162 8.82 -84.23 -54.18
N LEU A 163 7.78 -83.55 -54.68
CA LEU A 163 6.98 -84.08 -55.79
C LEU A 163 7.80 -84.25 -57.08
N LYS A 164 8.76 -83.36 -57.31
CA LYS A 164 9.69 -83.47 -58.43
C LYS A 164 10.58 -84.70 -58.31
N GLU A 165 11.12 -84.96 -57.11
CA GLU A 165 11.90 -86.17 -56.82
C GLU A 165 11.05 -87.44 -57.03
N GLU A 166 9.80 -87.46 -56.55
CA GLU A 166 8.88 -88.59 -56.76
C GLU A 166 8.62 -88.85 -58.25
N LEU A 167 8.37 -87.81 -59.05
CA LEU A 167 8.12 -87.92 -60.48
C LEU A 167 9.32 -88.53 -61.21
N ASP A 168 10.54 -88.16 -60.83
CA ASP A 168 11.76 -88.70 -61.43
C ASP A 168 11.94 -90.18 -61.09
N ILE A 169 11.62 -90.59 -59.85
CA ILE A 169 11.59 -92.01 -59.45
C ILE A 169 10.56 -92.80 -60.27
N TYR A 170 9.35 -92.27 -60.48
CA TYR A 170 8.32 -92.95 -61.27
C TYR A 170 8.76 -93.20 -62.72
N LYS A 171 9.43 -92.23 -63.35
CA LYS A 171 9.96 -92.39 -64.72
C LYS A 171 11.02 -93.49 -64.79
N GLU A 172 11.95 -93.52 -63.84
CA GLU A 172 12.98 -94.56 -63.76
C GLU A 172 12.36 -95.96 -63.62
N LEU A 173 11.27 -96.07 -62.84
CA LEU A 173 10.51 -97.31 -62.68
C LEU A 173 9.79 -97.72 -63.97
N GLU A 174 9.13 -96.79 -64.65
CA GLU A 174 8.43 -97.04 -65.91
C GLU A 174 9.40 -97.53 -67.01
N ASP A 175 10.57 -96.89 -67.13
CA ASP A 175 11.63 -97.30 -68.06
C ASP A 175 12.16 -98.71 -67.72
N ALA A 176 12.31 -99.03 -66.44
CA ALA A 176 12.76 -100.35 -65.99
C ALA A 176 11.75 -101.45 -66.30
N VAL A 177 10.45 -101.21 -66.08
CA VAL A 177 9.38 -102.18 -66.36
C VAL A 177 9.24 -102.41 -67.87
N ARG A 178 9.36 -101.35 -68.68
CA ARG A 178 9.30 -101.44 -70.14
C ARG A 178 10.40 -102.33 -70.74
N LEU A 179 11.56 -102.42 -70.08
CA LEU A 179 12.69 -103.27 -70.48
C LEU A 179 12.52 -104.76 -70.09
N GLN A 180 11.50 -105.12 -69.31
CA GLN A 180 11.35 -106.46 -68.70
C GLN A 180 10.24 -107.34 -69.31
N MET A 181 9.62 -106.95 -70.42
CA MET A 181 8.54 -107.76 -71.04
C MET A 181 9.09 -108.69 -72.16
N PRO A 182 9.39 -109.95 -71.85
CA PRO A 182 9.09 -111.06 -72.77
C PRO A 182 8.24 -112.18 -72.13
N SER A 183 7.60 -112.92 -73.02
CA SER A 183 6.54 -113.92 -72.83
C SER A 183 6.95 -115.25 -72.21
N GLU A 184 5.98 -115.83 -71.50
CA GLU A 184 5.87 -117.08 -70.71
C GLU A 184 6.82 -118.27 -70.97
N ASP A 185 7.19 -118.85 -69.81
CA ASP A 185 7.35 -120.28 -69.49
C ASP A 185 8.55 -121.07 -70.01
N ASN A 186 9.71 -120.86 -69.37
CA ASN A 186 10.50 -121.94 -68.73
C ASN A 186 11.69 -121.34 -67.98
N PHE A 187 11.79 -121.58 -66.66
CA PHE A 187 12.89 -121.08 -65.82
C PHE A 187 14.22 -121.80 -66.19
N THR A 188 15.07 -121.11 -66.94
CA THR A 188 16.41 -121.51 -67.40
C THR A 188 17.51 -121.03 -66.44
N ALA A 189 18.76 -121.41 -66.68
CA ALA A 189 19.92 -120.87 -65.96
C ALA A 189 20.05 -119.34 -66.12
N GLU A 190 19.48 -118.78 -67.19
CA GLU A 190 19.35 -117.35 -67.42
C GLU A 190 18.36 -116.70 -66.43
N ASP A 191 17.25 -117.37 -66.08
CA ASP A 191 16.30 -116.86 -65.09
C ASP A 191 16.87 -116.87 -63.65
N PHE A 192 17.74 -117.84 -63.33
CA PHE A 192 18.50 -117.81 -62.08
C PHE A 192 19.54 -116.67 -62.06
N ALA A 193 20.21 -116.42 -63.19
CA ALA A 193 21.11 -115.27 -63.33
C ALA A 193 20.36 -113.93 -63.18
N ILE A 194 19.14 -113.83 -63.73
CA ILE A 194 18.26 -112.68 -63.59
C ILE A 194 17.80 -112.52 -62.13
N LEU A 195 17.46 -113.60 -61.43
CA LEU A 195 17.09 -113.53 -60.00
C LEU A 195 18.25 -113.07 -59.12
N VAL A 196 19.48 -113.53 -59.41
CA VAL A 196 20.71 -113.06 -58.75
C VAL A 196 20.97 -111.59 -59.07
N GLN A 197 20.77 -111.17 -60.31
CA GLN A 197 20.86 -109.76 -60.72
C GLN A 197 19.79 -108.88 -60.04
N HIS A 198 18.58 -109.41 -59.85
CA HIS A 198 17.52 -108.74 -59.13
C HIS A 198 17.83 -108.60 -57.64
N ASN A 199 18.34 -109.65 -56.99
CA ASN A 199 18.75 -109.60 -55.58
C ASN A 199 19.92 -108.64 -55.35
N THR A 200 20.93 -108.64 -56.24
CA THR A 200 22.03 -107.67 -56.14
C THR A 200 21.55 -106.23 -56.36
N ARG A 201 20.58 -106.01 -57.24
CA ARG A 201 19.97 -104.68 -57.45
C ARG A 201 19.10 -104.26 -56.25
N LEU A 202 18.37 -105.19 -55.64
CA LEU A 202 17.66 -104.98 -54.37
C LEU A 202 18.63 -104.63 -53.24
N GLU A 203 19.76 -105.33 -53.11
CA GLU A 203 20.79 -105.03 -52.12
C GLU A 203 21.40 -103.63 -52.32
N LEU A 204 21.65 -103.24 -53.58
CA LEU A 204 22.12 -101.89 -53.90
C LEU A 204 21.06 -100.81 -53.60
N ALA A 205 19.79 -101.07 -53.90
CA ALA A 205 18.68 -100.19 -53.56
C ALA A 205 18.52 -100.06 -52.04
N TYR A 206 18.63 -101.17 -51.30
CA TYR A 206 18.61 -101.19 -49.84
C TYR A 206 19.77 -100.36 -49.26
N SER A 207 20.98 -100.56 -49.78
CA SER A 207 22.16 -99.79 -49.35
C SER A 207 22.04 -98.29 -49.67
N SER A 208 21.41 -97.93 -50.79
CA SER A 208 21.13 -96.53 -51.14
C SER A 208 20.09 -95.91 -50.18
N MET A 209 19.02 -96.66 -49.88
CA MET A 209 17.97 -96.22 -48.96
C MET A 209 18.50 -96.04 -47.54
N GLU A 210 19.39 -96.93 -47.08
CA GLU A 210 20.05 -96.82 -45.78
C GLU A 210 20.95 -95.57 -45.70
N LYS A 211 21.67 -95.24 -46.78
CA LYS A 211 22.44 -93.99 -46.88
C LYS A 211 21.56 -92.74 -46.86
N LEU A 212 20.40 -92.79 -47.53
CA LEU A 212 19.44 -91.68 -47.50
C LEU A 212 18.81 -91.50 -46.12
N LEU A 213 18.46 -92.59 -45.44
CA LEU A 213 17.93 -92.56 -44.09
C LEU A 213 18.94 -91.96 -43.12
N THR A 214 20.19 -92.41 -43.15
CA THR A 214 21.26 -91.86 -42.29
C THR A 214 21.58 -90.40 -42.62
N ALA A 215 21.50 -89.98 -43.89
CA ALA A 215 21.65 -88.58 -44.28
C ALA A 215 20.49 -87.71 -43.75
N LYS A 216 19.24 -88.17 -43.85
CA LYS A 216 18.06 -87.46 -43.29
C LYS A 216 18.10 -87.40 -41.77
N GLU A 217 18.48 -88.48 -41.11
CA GLU A 217 18.68 -88.52 -39.65
C GLU A 217 19.73 -87.49 -39.22
N LYS A 218 20.83 -87.37 -39.97
CA LYS A 218 21.86 -86.37 -39.73
C LYS A 218 21.35 -84.94 -39.95
N SER A 219 20.56 -84.70 -41.00
CA SER A 219 19.93 -83.39 -41.27
C SER A 219 19.00 -82.97 -40.13
N PHE A 220 18.06 -83.84 -39.74
CA PHE A 220 17.14 -83.56 -38.64
C PHE A 220 17.87 -83.38 -37.29
N SER A 221 18.96 -84.13 -37.07
CA SER A 221 19.79 -83.93 -35.87
C SER A 221 20.46 -82.55 -35.84
N ALA A 222 20.85 -82.02 -37.00
CA ALA A 222 21.44 -80.70 -37.12
C ALA A 222 20.39 -79.61 -36.89
N GLU A 223 19.20 -79.73 -37.48
CA GLU A 223 18.08 -78.81 -37.25
C GLU A 223 17.61 -78.82 -35.79
N LEU A 224 17.51 -80.00 -35.16
CA LEU A 224 17.21 -80.08 -33.72
C LEU A 224 18.28 -79.42 -32.86
N ARG A 225 19.53 -79.41 -33.32
CA ARG A 225 20.61 -78.73 -32.63
C ARG A 225 20.47 -77.22 -32.74
N THR A 226 20.22 -76.68 -33.94
CA THR A 226 20.03 -75.24 -34.14
C THR A 226 18.80 -74.72 -33.39
N LEU A 227 17.67 -75.43 -33.46
CA LEU A 227 16.46 -75.10 -32.70
C LEU A 227 16.70 -75.06 -31.19
N LYS A 228 17.51 -75.97 -30.65
CA LYS A 228 17.89 -75.94 -29.22
C LYS A 228 18.78 -74.75 -28.89
N GLU A 229 19.67 -74.37 -29.78
CA GLU A 229 20.54 -73.19 -29.64
C GLU A 229 19.70 -71.90 -29.65
N ASP A 230 18.75 -71.78 -30.57
CA ASP A 230 17.82 -70.65 -30.65
C ASP A 230 16.91 -70.56 -29.42
N LEU A 231 16.40 -71.70 -28.93
CA LEU A 231 15.61 -71.77 -27.70
C LEU A 231 16.42 -71.30 -26.48
N ALA A 232 17.71 -71.63 -26.41
CA ALA A 232 18.58 -71.16 -25.33
C ALA A 232 18.77 -69.64 -25.37
N VAL A 233 19.01 -69.08 -26.56
CA VAL A 233 19.12 -67.62 -26.76
C VAL A 233 17.81 -66.91 -26.41
N ALA A 234 16.67 -67.44 -26.83
CA ALA A 234 15.36 -66.89 -26.49
C ALA A 234 15.13 -66.90 -24.97
N LYS A 235 15.52 -67.98 -24.28
CA LYS A 235 15.40 -68.09 -22.82
C LYS A 235 16.26 -67.07 -22.09
N ASP A 236 17.46 -66.79 -22.57
CA ASP A 236 18.33 -65.76 -21.98
C ASP A 236 17.81 -64.34 -22.27
N LYS A 237 17.21 -64.09 -23.43
CA LYS A 237 16.49 -62.83 -23.71
C LYS A 237 15.31 -62.62 -22.75
N VAL A 238 14.52 -63.66 -22.49
CA VAL A 238 13.39 -63.59 -21.53
C VAL A 238 13.89 -63.22 -20.14
N LYS A 239 14.95 -63.88 -19.63
CA LYS A 239 15.55 -63.51 -18.33
C LYS A 239 16.04 -62.06 -18.30
N SER A 240 16.66 -61.59 -19.38
CA SER A 240 17.07 -60.19 -19.48
C SER A 240 15.87 -59.24 -19.46
N HIS A 241 14.77 -59.61 -20.11
CA HIS A 241 13.54 -58.81 -20.13
C HIS A 241 12.90 -58.75 -18.74
N ASP A 242 12.82 -59.88 -18.03
CA ASP A 242 12.31 -59.94 -16.65
C ASP A 242 13.13 -59.03 -15.72
N ALA A 243 14.46 -59.04 -15.85
CA ALA A 243 15.34 -58.16 -15.08
C ALA A 243 15.14 -56.66 -15.42
N THR A 244 14.79 -56.34 -16.66
CA THR A 244 14.44 -54.96 -17.04
C THR A 244 13.06 -54.55 -16.53
N LEU A 245 12.11 -55.48 -16.47
CA LEU A 245 10.76 -55.26 -15.96
C LEU A 245 10.79 -54.96 -14.45
N GLU A 246 11.59 -55.71 -13.68
CA GLU A 246 11.78 -55.42 -12.25
C GLU A 246 12.39 -54.03 -12.02
N LYS A 247 13.38 -53.65 -12.84
CA LYS A 247 13.97 -52.29 -12.77
C LYS A 247 12.93 -51.22 -13.10
N LEU A 248 12.10 -51.44 -14.12
CA LEU A 248 11.03 -50.51 -14.49
C LEU A 248 10.03 -50.35 -13.34
N LEU A 249 9.54 -51.45 -12.75
CA LEU A 249 8.66 -51.43 -11.58
C LEU A 249 9.29 -50.68 -10.39
N SER A 250 10.59 -50.88 -10.14
CA SER A 250 11.29 -50.15 -9.08
C SER A 250 11.41 -48.64 -9.36
N ALA A 251 11.56 -48.26 -10.62
CA ALA A 251 11.60 -46.86 -11.03
C ALA A 251 10.20 -46.22 -10.94
N GLU A 252 9.15 -46.92 -11.39
CA GLU A 252 7.76 -46.46 -11.31
C GLU A 252 7.31 -46.23 -9.86
N THR A 253 7.66 -47.14 -8.95
CA THR A 253 7.38 -46.96 -7.52
C THR A 253 8.13 -45.77 -6.91
N SER A 254 9.38 -45.53 -7.33
CA SER A 254 10.15 -44.36 -6.90
C SER A 254 9.55 -43.05 -7.44
N ILE A 255 9.12 -43.04 -8.70
CA ILE A 255 8.45 -41.88 -9.32
C ILE A 255 7.14 -41.57 -8.58
N ARG A 256 6.34 -42.59 -8.27
CA ARG A 256 5.09 -42.40 -7.50
C ARG A 256 5.35 -41.76 -6.14
N LEU A 257 6.39 -42.21 -5.42
CA LEU A 257 6.76 -41.63 -4.13
C LEU A 257 7.18 -40.16 -4.27
N LEU A 258 7.95 -39.83 -5.31
CA LEU A 258 8.36 -38.44 -5.59
C LEU A 258 7.16 -37.56 -5.96
N GLN A 259 6.17 -38.10 -6.68
CA GLN A 259 4.92 -37.40 -6.99
C GLN A 259 4.14 -37.08 -5.71
N GLU A 260 3.96 -38.05 -4.79
CA GLU A 260 3.32 -37.81 -3.49
C GLU A 260 4.07 -36.75 -2.66
N GLN A 261 5.41 -36.79 -2.66
CA GLN A 261 6.22 -35.78 -1.97
C GLN A 261 6.05 -34.38 -2.56
N LEU A 262 5.99 -34.27 -3.90
CA LEU A 262 5.80 -32.99 -4.58
C LEU A 262 4.41 -32.41 -4.30
N GLU A 263 3.37 -33.25 -4.27
CA GLU A 263 2.01 -32.84 -3.98
C GLU A 263 1.87 -32.32 -2.54
N SER A 264 2.49 -33.00 -1.57
CA SER A 264 2.59 -32.48 -0.19
C SER A 264 3.36 -31.16 -0.11
N SER A 265 4.43 -31.01 -0.89
CA SER A 265 5.16 -29.73 -0.97
C SER A 265 4.31 -28.60 -1.56
N LEU A 266 3.44 -28.90 -2.53
CA LEU A 266 2.54 -27.92 -3.13
C LEU A 266 1.49 -27.43 -2.12
N GLU A 267 0.94 -28.34 -1.31
CA GLU A 267 0.02 -27.97 -0.21
C GLU A 267 0.69 -27.03 0.80
N LEU A 268 1.96 -27.27 1.13
CA LEU A 268 2.72 -26.40 2.02
C LEU A 268 2.91 -25.00 1.44
N VAL A 269 3.15 -24.87 0.12
CA VAL A 269 3.27 -23.57 -0.55
C VAL A 269 1.97 -22.77 -0.45
N LEU A 270 0.81 -23.41 -0.66
CA LEU A 270 -0.50 -22.75 -0.54
C LEU A 270 -0.76 -22.24 0.90
N VAL A 271 -0.34 -22.99 1.91
CA VAL A 271 -0.44 -22.55 3.31
C VAL A 271 0.45 -21.34 3.58
N VAL A 272 1.68 -21.34 3.06
CA VAL A 272 2.60 -20.20 3.20
C VAL A 272 2.04 -18.95 2.52
N GLU A 273 1.47 -19.08 1.32
CA GLU A 273 0.85 -17.97 0.60
C GLU A 273 -0.33 -17.37 1.39
N ARG A 274 -1.21 -18.23 1.94
CA ARG A 274 -2.31 -17.78 2.80
C ARG A 274 -1.81 -17.08 4.06
N LEU A 275 -0.83 -17.64 4.76
CA LEU A 275 -0.26 -17.00 5.95
C LEU A 275 0.46 -15.69 5.62
N THR A 276 1.04 -15.56 4.42
CA THR A 276 1.71 -14.34 3.98
C THR A 276 0.70 -13.23 3.72
N THR A 277 -0.38 -13.53 3.00
CA THR A 277 -1.47 -12.56 2.76
C THR A 277 -2.16 -12.13 4.06
N GLU A 278 -2.37 -13.05 5.00
CA GLU A 278 -2.91 -12.71 6.33
C GLU A 278 -1.95 -11.83 7.14
N ASN A 279 -0.65 -12.10 7.11
CA ASN A 279 0.36 -11.26 7.76
C ASN A 279 0.43 -9.85 7.15
N GLU A 280 0.32 -9.72 5.82
CA GLU A 280 0.25 -8.42 5.15
C GLU A 280 -1.00 -7.63 5.57
N ALA A 281 -2.16 -8.29 5.62
CA ALA A 281 -3.40 -7.66 6.08
C ALA A 281 -3.31 -7.20 7.55
N LEU A 282 -2.76 -8.04 8.43
CA LEU A 282 -2.53 -7.69 9.84
C LEU A 282 -1.52 -6.53 9.97
N ASN A 283 -0.45 -6.52 9.19
CA ASN A 283 0.52 -5.42 9.17
C ASN A 283 -0.10 -4.11 8.70
N SER A 284 -0.94 -4.16 7.67
CA SER A 284 -1.73 -2.99 7.24
C SER A 284 -2.61 -2.48 8.38
N LYS A 285 -3.32 -3.38 9.07
CA LYS A 285 -4.18 -3.02 10.21
C LYS A 285 -3.40 -2.41 11.38
N VAL A 286 -2.24 -2.96 11.69
CA VAL A 286 -1.34 -2.39 12.71
C VAL A 286 -0.87 -1.00 12.30
N SER A 287 -0.58 -0.77 11.01
CA SER A 287 -0.19 0.55 10.51
C SER A 287 -1.34 1.57 10.63
N GLU A 288 -2.56 1.18 10.27
CA GLU A 288 -3.76 2.02 10.45
C GLU A 288 -3.99 2.38 11.92
N LEU A 289 -3.92 1.40 12.82
CA LEU A 289 -4.10 1.63 14.25
C LEU A 289 -3.00 2.55 14.81
N LYS A 290 -1.75 2.41 14.35
CA LYS A 290 -0.65 3.31 14.73
C LYS A 290 -0.91 4.75 14.29
N LEU A 291 -1.41 4.96 13.08
CA LEU A 291 -1.79 6.29 12.59
C LEU A 291 -2.92 6.87 13.44
N ALA A 292 -3.97 6.09 13.72
CA ALA A 292 -5.07 6.54 14.58
C ALA A 292 -4.62 6.91 16.00
N ILE A 293 -3.69 6.14 16.59
CA ILE A 293 -3.10 6.47 17.90
C ILE A 293 -2.32 7.78 17.84
N LYS A 294 -1.57 8.01 16.76
CA LYS A 294 -0.84 9.25 16.56
C LYS A 294 -1.79 10.45 16.49
N ASP A 295 -2.84 10.37 15.68
CA ASP A 295 -3.83 11.44 15.54
C ASP A 295 -4.53 11.74 16.87
N LEU A 296 -4.89 10.69 17.63
CA LEU A 296 -5.46 10.84 18.97
C LEU A 296 -4.49 11.48 19.97
N SER A 297 -3.19 11.19 19.85
CA SER A 297 -2.17 11.81 20.71
C SER A 297 -1.99 13.29 20.39
N GLU A 298 -2.00 13.67 19.10
CA GLU A 298 -1.94 15.06 18.66
C GLU A 298 -3.19 15.83 19.14
N LEU A 299 -4.37 15.22 19.03
CA LEU A 299 -5.61 15.80 19.55
C LEU A 299 -5.53 16.05 21.06
N ASN A 300 -5.02 15.08 21.83
CA ASN A 300 -4.85 15.22 23.28
C ASN A 300 -3.83 16.31 23.67
N GLU A 301 -2.78 16.53 22.87
CA GLU A 301 -1.87 17.66 23.10
C GLU A 301 -2.56 19.01 22.85
N ILE A 302 -3.40 19.09 21.83
CA ILE A 302 -4.21 20.28 21.55
C ILE A 302 -5.19 20.53 22.69
N ASP A 303 -5.88 19.49 23.17
CA ASP A 303 -6.83 19.61 24.30
C ASP A 303 -6.13 20.13 25.57
N LYS A 304 -4.94 19.60 25.91
CA LYS A 304 -4.15 20.09 27.04
C LYS A 304 -3.72 21.55 26.88
N ALA A 305 -3.31 21.94 25.67
CA ALA A 305 -2.94 23.33 25.39
C ALA A 305 -4.16 24.26 25.56
N LEU A 306 -5.32 23.82 25.06
CA LEU A 306 -6.59 24.54 25.18
C LEU A 306 -7.03 24.68 26.64
N GLU A 307 -6.95 23.60 27.44
CA GLU A 307 -7.20 23.64 28.89
C GLU A 307 -6.27 24.64 29.61
N SER A 308 -4.97 24.63 29.28
CA SER A 308 -4.01 25.58 29.87
C SER A 308 -4.36 27.03 29.51
N GLU A 309 -4.75 27.31 28.26
CA GLU A 309 -5.21 28.64 27.86
C GLU A 309 -6.49 29.05 28.60
N HIS A 310 -7.44 28.14 28.74
CA HIS A 310 -8.68 28.41 29.47
C HIS A 310 -8.40 28.73 30.93
N LEU A 311 -7.53 27.97 31.59
CA LEU A 311 -7.12 28.22 32.97
C LEU A 311 -6.42 29.58 33.12
N GLN A 312 -5.56 29.95 32.16
CA GLN A 312 -4.91 31.26 32.15
C GLN A 312 -5.93 32.39 32.00
N LYS A 313 -6.85 32.29 31.02
CA LYS A 313 -7.92 33.28 30.80
C LYS A 313 -8.81 33.41 32.03
N GLU A 314 -9.15 32.30 32.68
CA GLU A 314 -9.91 32.33 33.93
C GLU A 314 -9.14 33.08 35.03
N SER A 315 -7.84 32.81 35.20
CA SER A 315 -7.00 33.53 36.17
C SER A 315 -6.93 35.04 35.89
N GLU A 316 -6.80 35.43 34.63
CA GLU A 316 -6.78 36.84 34.20
C GLU A 316 -8.13 37.53 34.47
N LEU A 317 -9.24 36.85 34.19
CA LEU A 317 -10.58 37.33 34.52
C LEU A 317 -10.78 37.45 36.03
N GLN A 318 -10.35 36.46 36.80
CA GLN A 318 -10.41 36.50 38.27
C GLN A 318 -9.59 37.68 38.84
N LYS A 319 -8.38 37.94 38.32
CA LYS A 319 -7.55 39.11 38.72
C LYS A 319 -8.23 40.43 38.35
N SER A 320 -8.83 40.51 37.16
CA SER A 320 -9.56 41.70 36.72
C SER A 320 -10.77 41.97 37.61
N ILE A 321 -11.54 40.93 37.94
CA ILE A 321 -12.67 41.03 38.90
C ILE A 321 -12.16 41.48 40.27
N GLN A 322 -11.04 40.94 40.77
CA GLN A 322 -10.48 41.34 42.06
C GLN A 322 -10.03 42.80 42.06
N THR A 323 -9.39 43.26 40.98
CA THR A 323 -8.96 44.66 40.83
C THR A 323 -10.15 45.59 40.80
N LEU A 324 -11.20 45.25 40.04
CA LEU A 324 -12.46 46.00 40.00
C LEU A 324 -13.17 46.03 41.35
N LYS A 325 -13.14 44.92 42.11
CA LYS A 325 -13.69 44.88 43.48
C LYS A 325 -12.94 45.83 44.42
N VAL A 326 -11.61 45.84 44.37
CA VAL A 326 -10.80 46.77 45.19
C VAL A 326 -11.11 48.22 44.83
N ALA A 327 -11.12 48.55 43.52
CA ALA A 327 -11.45 49.89 43.06
C ALA A 327 -12.88 50.32 43.48
N LEU A 328 -13.84 49.41 43.40
CA LEU A 328 -15.21 49.67 43.87
C LEU A 328 -15.24 49.95 45.38
N GLU A 329 -14.45 49.23 46.18
CA GLU A 329 -14.40 49.46 47.62
C GLU A 329 -13.74 50.80 47.97
N THR A 330 -12.65 51.16 47.28
CA THR A 330 -12.02 52.48 47.46
C THR A 330 -12.95 53.63 47.08
N GLU A 331 -13.73 53.48 46.01
CA GLU A 331 -14.74 54.47 45.62
C GLU A 331 -15.88 54.57 46.65
N LYS A 332 -16.32 53.44 47.24
CA LYS A 332 -17.30 53.46 48.34
C LYS A 332 -16.76 54.19 49.57
N GLU A 333 -15.50 53.94 49.95
CA GLU A 333 -14.84 54.64 51.06
C GLU A 333 -14.74 56.14 50.78
N ALA A 334 -14.37 56.54 49.57
CA ALA A 334 -14.33 57.94 49.15
C ALA A 334 -15.71 58.60 49.23
N VAL A 335 -16.76 57.92 48.75
CA VAL A 335 -18.15 58.39 48.87
C VAL A 335 -18.56 58.53 50.34
N ALA A 336 -18.21 57.56 51.20
CA ALA A 336 -18.49 57.64 52.63
C ALA A 336 -17.79 58.85 53.29
N GLY A 337 -16.52 59.09 52.95
CA GLY A 337 -15.77 60.26 53.41
C GLY A 337 -16.40 61.58 52.96
N LEU A 338 -16.81 61.68 51.69
CA LEU A 338 -17.53 62.84 51.16
C LEU A 338 -18.90 63.04 51.83
N LEU A 339 -19.59 61.96 52.23
CA LEU A 339 -20.84 62.05 52.99
C LEU A 339 -20.62 62.57 54.41
N ILE A 340 -19.55 62.12 55.10
CA ILE A 340 -19.17 62.65 56.42
C ILE A 340 -18.82 64.13 56.30
N SER A 341 -17.96 64.51 55.37
CA SER A 341 -17.61 65.92 55.13
C SER A 341 -18.84 66.76 54.76
N ASN A 342 -19.77 66.24 53.95
CA ASN A 342 -21.04 66.92 53.68
C ASN A 342 -21.91 67.08 54.95
N ARG A 343 -21.92 66.09 55.86
CA ARG A 343 -22.64 66.20 57.14
C ARG A 343 -22.00 67.26 58.03
N GLU A 344 -20.68 67.29 58.12
CA GLU A 344 -19.91 68.30 58.87
C GLU A 344 -20.14 69.70 58.31
N LEU A 345 -20.01 69.88 56.98
CA LEU A 345 -20.31 71.14 56.30
C LEU A 345 -21.76 71.58 56.53
N LYS A 346 -22.73 70.65 56.48
CA LYS A 346 -24.13 70.95 56.82
C LYS A 346 -24.30 71.35 58.29
N ALA A 347 -23.57 70.74 59.21
CA ALA A 347 -23.61 71.08 60.63
C ALA A 347 -22.97 72.45 60.90
N CYS A 348 -21.84 72.75 60.26
CA CYS A 348 -21.20 74.07 60.28
C CYS A 348 -22.12 75.13 59.67
N LEU A 349 -22.78 74.85 58.54
CA LEU A 349 -23.78 75.74 57.95
C LEU A 349 -24.95 76.00 58.90
N LYS A 350 -25.41 74.97 59.63
CA LYS A 350 -26.43 75.14 60.68
C LYS A 350 -25.92 75.98 61.86
N GLN A 351 -24.67 75.81 62.29
CA GLN A 351 -24.09 76.65 63.35
C GLN A 351 -23.91 78.10 62.90
N THR A 352 -23.52 78.35 61.66
CA THR A 352 -23.49 79.72 61.10
C THR A 352 -24.89 80.29 60.88
N ALA A 353 -25.90 79.45 60.61
CA ALA A 353 -27.29 79.87 60.54
C ALA A 353 -27.92 80.13 61.93
N VAL A 354 -27.35 79.56 63.01
CA VAL A 354 -27.78 79.81 64.40
C VAL A 354 -27.01 80.97 65.04
N ALA A 355 -25.82 81.31 64.53
CA ALA A 355 -24.97 82.42 65.01
C ALA A 355 -25.08 83.71 64.16
N GLY A 356 -25.99 83.75 63.18
CA GLY A 356 -26.27 84.93 62.38
C GLY A 356 -27.76 85.06 62.13
N ASP A 357 -28.39 85.98 62.86
CA ASP A 357 -29.60 86.67 62.43
C ASP A 357 -29.24 87.43 61.14
N LEU A 358 -29.16 86.71 60.03
CA LEU A 358 -29.19 87.30 58.70
C LEU A 358 -30.64 87.72 58.49
N GLY A 359 -30.95 88.89 59.04
CA GLY A 359 -32.14 89.67 58.76
C GLY A 359 -32.20 90.03 57.28
N ILE A 360 -32.47 89.02 56.46
CA ILE A 360 -32.99 89.20 55.12
C ILE A 360 -34.47 89.45 55.35
N LYS A 361 -34.85 90.72 55.37
CA LYS A 361 -36.26 91.09 55.33
C LYS A 361 -36.83 90.54 54.02
N ASP A 362 -38.05 90.02 54.03
CA ASP A 362 -38.74 89.58 52.80
C ASP A 362 -38.73 90.66 51.70
N SER A 363 -38.58 91.93 52.09
CA SER A 363 -38.38 93.07 51.18
C SER A 363 -37.11 92.98 50.31
N ASP A 364 -36.02 92.42 50.84
CA ASP A 364 -34.74 92.31 50.11
C ASP A 364 -34.77 91.13 49.12
N VAL A 365 -35.54 90.08 49.45
CA VAL A 365 -35.83 88.97 48.51
C VAL A 365 -36.78 89.45 47.42
N GLU A 366 -37.80 90.25 47.72
CA GLU A 366 -38.68 90.85 46.71
C GLU A 366 -37.94 91.82 45.78
N LEU A 367 -37.03 92.66 46.32
CA LEU A 367 -36.19 93.56 45.52
C LEU A 367 -35.25 92.78 44.58
N LEU A 368 -34.58 91.75 45.07
CA LEU A 368 -33.74 90.89 44.24
C LEU A 368 -34.55 90.08 43.22
N THR A 369 -35.78 89.70 43.55
CA THR A 369 -36.67 88.99 42.61
C THR A 369 -37.15 89.92 41.51
N LEU A 370 -37.52 91.16 41.84
CA LEU A 370 -37.85 92.20 40.85
C LEU A 370 -36.66 92.56 39.97
N GLU A 371 -35.46 92.62 40.54
CA GLU A 371 -34.23 92.93 39.79
C GLU A 371 -33.81 91.77 38.89
N ILE A 372 -34.00 90.51 39.32
CA ILE A 372 -33.83 89.34 38.47
C ILE A 372 -34.87 89.33 37.34
N ASP A 373 -36.12 89.72 37.59
CA ASP A 373 -37.16 89.76 36.56
C ASP A 373 -36.97 90.93 35.57
N LEU A 374 -36.42 92.06 36.03
CA LEU A 374 -35.98 93.17 35.17
C LEU A 374 -34.81 92.74 34.27
N LEU A 375 -33.79 92.09 34.84
CA LEU A 375 -32.65 91.53 34.09
C LEU A 375 -33.09 90.43 33.12
N ARG A 376 -34.10 89.63 33.47
CA ARG A 376 -34.71 88.65 32.54
C ARG A 376 -35.43 89.33 31.38
N SER A 377 -36.15 90.42 31.61
CA SER A 377 -36.79 91.20 30.54
C SER A 377 -35.74 91.80 29.60
N GLN A 378 -34.69 92.40 30.16
CA GLN A 378 -33.59 92.99 29.37
C GLN A 378 -32.80 91.93 28.59
N CYS A 379 -32.57 90.74 29.17
CA CYS A 379 -31.97 89.62 28.46
C CYS A 379 -32.87 89.05 27.36
N LYS A 380 -34.20 89.07 27.54
CA LYS A 380 -35.16 88.67 26.50
C LYS A 380 -35.10 89.61 25.28
N ASP A 381 -35.04 90.92 25.54
CA ASP A 381 -34.94 91.93 24.49
C ASP A 381 -33.60 91.89 23.75
N LEU A 382 -32.49 91.65 24.48
CA LEU A 382 -31.15 91.42 23.87
C LEU A 382 -31.08 90.10 23.07
N SER A 383 -31.79 89.05 23.49
CA SER A 383 -31.86 87.77 22.77
C SER A 383 -32.73 87.82 21.50
N ALA A 384 -33.50 88.88 21.29
CA ALA A 384 -34.36 89.00 20.12
C ALA A 384 -33.55 89.10 18.81
N ASN A 385 -32.33 89.64 18.87
CA ASN A 385 -31.51 90.00 17.70
C ASN A 385 -30.30 89.09 17.42
N ASP A 386 -29.96 88.13 18.30
CA ASP A 386 -28.80 87.24 18.09
C ASP A 386 -29.14 85.76 18.40
N SER A 387 -28.96 84.89 17.41
CA SER A 387 -29.34 83.47 17.45
C SER A 387 -28.45 82.63 18.37
N SER A 388 -27.22 83.06 18.61
CA SER A 388 -26.27 82.36 19.50
C SER A 388 -26.64 82.54 20.97
N LEU A 389 -27.08 83.74 21.35
CA LEU A 389 -27.52 84.07 22.71
C LEU A 389 -28.83 83.36 23.07
N ARG A 390 -29.78 83.22 22.13
CA ARG A 390 -30.99 82.42 22.36
C ARG A 390 -30.66 80.98 22.75
N ARG A 391 -29.72 80.35 22.04
CA ARG A 391 -29.35 78.94 22.26
C ARG A 391 -28.72 78.73 23.64
N LEU A 392 -27.90 79.67 24.10
CA LEU A 392 -27.32 79.68 25.43
C LEU A 392 -28.38 79.90 26.52
N LEU A 393 -29.34 80.81 26.30
CA LEU A 393 -30.44 81.07 27.23
C LEU A 393 -31.34 79.84 27.39
N THR A 394 -31.66 79.15 26.29
CA THR A 394 -32.43 77.90 26.33
C THR A 394 -31.69 76.77 27.05
N LEU A 395 -30.37 76.65 26.84
CA LEU A 395 -29.56 75.68 27.57
C LEU A 395 -29.53 75.98 29.07
N PHE A 396 -29.44 77.25 29.44
CA PHE A 396 -29.44 77.67 30.84
C PHE A 396 -30.79 77.42 31.50
N GLU A 397 -31.91 77.73 30.84
CA GLU A 397 -33.26 77.44 31.34
C GLU A 397 -33.51 75.93 31.49
N ASN A 398 -33.03 75.12 30.54
CA ASN A 398 -33.11 73.66 30.62
C ASN A 398 -32.28 73.11 31.79
N LEU A 399 -31.08 73.66 32.03
CA LEU A 399 -30.25 73.28 33.17
C LEU A 399 -30.90 73.67 34.50
N LEU A 400 -31.50 74.86 34.57
CA LEU A 400 -32.20 75.36 35.74
C LEU A 400 -33.45 74.52 36.05
N THR A 401 -34.18 74.12 35.02
CA THR A 401 -35.36 73.25 35.13
C THR A 401 -34.97 71.85 35.59
N SER A 402 -33.88 71.30 35.04
CA SER A 402 -33.29 70.03 35.49
C SER A 402 -32.85 70.08 36.95
N TYR A 403 -32.22 71.18 37.38
CA TYR A 403 -31.84 71.39 38.78
C TYR A 403 -33.05 71.49 39.70
N LYS A 404 -34.08 72.25 39.33
CA LYS A 404 -35.34 72.33 40.09
C LYS A 404 -36.02 70.97 40.22
N GLN A 405 -36.00 70.15 39.17
CA GLN A 405 -36.59 68.81 39.18
C GLN A 405 -35.78 67.84 40.05
N LYS A 406 -34.44 67.86 39.96
CA LYS A 406 -33.56 67.09 40.87
C LYS A 406 -33.72 67.52 42.32
N PHE A 407 -33.86 68.81 42.58
CA PHE A 407 -34.12 69.33 43.92
C PHE A 407 -35.45 68.80 44.47
N ARG A 408 -36.55 68.86 43.69
CA ARG A 408 -37.85 68.29 44.06
C ARG A 408 -37.82 66.79 44.30
N GLN A 409 -37.09 66.03 43.48
CA GLN A 409 -36.94 64.58 43.68
C GLN A 409 -36.15 64.27 44.95
N THR A 410 -35.15 65.09 45.27
CA THR A 410 -34.32 64.90 46.47
C THR A 410 -35.09 65.27 47.73
N THR A 411 -35.89 66.33 47.71
CA THR A 411 -36.77 66.69 48.84
C THR A 411 -37.92 65.71 49.01
N ALA A 412 -38.50 65.18 47.92
CA ALA A 412 -39.53 64.13 47.99
C ALA A 412 -38.98 62.83 48.61
N LYS A 413 -37.75 62.42 48.26
CA LYS A 413 -37.08 61.27 48.90
C LYS A 413 -36.80 61.50 50.39
N TYR A 414 -36.51 62.73 50.80
CA TYR A 414 -36.31 63.07 52.22
C TYR A 414 -37.62 63.04 53.01
N TRP A 415 -38.76 63.33 52.39
CA TRP A 415 -40.08 63.26 53.02
C TRP A 415 -40.59 61.81 53.18
N THR A 416 -40.31 60.92 52.23
CA THR A 416 -40.71 59.50 52.33
C THR A 416 -39.87 58.70 53.34
N LEU A 417 -38.62 59.10 53.59
CA LEU A 417 -37.73 58.50 54.60
C LEU A 417 -37.97 59.03 56.03
N SER A 418 -38.84 60.03 56.23
CA SER A 418 -39.18 60.58 57.55
C SER A 418 -40.54 60.09 58.09
N TYR A 419 -41.26 59.26 57.34
CA TYR A 419 -42.57 58.66 57.70
C TYR A 419 -42.59 57.12 57.57
N MET A 420 -41.41 56.51 57.54
CA MET A 420 -41.12 55.11 57.91
C MET A 420 -40.12 55.15 59.06
#